data_AF-A0A6P1MLV1-F1
#
_entry.id   AF-A0A6P1MLV1-F1
#
_cell.length_a   1.000
_cell.length_b   1.000
_cell.length_c   1.000
_cell.angle_alpha   90.00
_cell.angle_beta   90.00
_cell.angle_gamma   90.00
#
_symmetry.space_group_name_H-M   'P 1'
#
loop_
_entity.id
_entity.type
_entity.pdbx_description
1 polymer ?
#
loop_
_entity_poly.entity_id
_entity_poly.type
_entity_poly.pdbx_seq_one_letter_code
_entity_poly.pdbx_strand_id
1 'polypeptide(L)'
;MDNQLKSHTPDENQIKKVLLDFYDAYYMADRIKMFSYLNQSFQDSISLNCFLIHSDFDIDVGILIEIRRIHVERQKKFALAECLVDFERGKKETVIAFKLEDEMWKIDGRSVYKRKL
;
A
#
# COMPACT_ATOMS: atom_id res chain seq x y z
N MET A 1 8.81 34.79 0.80
CA MET A 1 8.06 33.62 1.31
C MET A 1 8.45 32.46 0.42
N ASP A 2 9.47 31.72 0.85
CA ASP A 2 10.05 30.62 0.08
C ASP A 2 9.09 29.44 0.08
N ASN A 3 8.40 29.28 -1.05
CA ASN A 3 7.52 28.15 -1.30
C ASN A 3 8.42 26.94 -1.62
N GLN A 4 8.87 26.24 -0.58
CA GLN A 4 9.67 25.03 -0.73
C GLN A 4 8.82 23.96 -1.42
N LEU A 5 8.97 23.84 -2.73
CA LEU A 5 8.76 22.57 -3.43
C LEU A 5 9.69 21.55 -2.77
N LYS A 6 9.17 20.78 -1.81
CA LYS A 6 9.88 19.61 -1.28
C LYS A 6 10.07 18.67 -2.47
N SER A 7 11.29 18.61 -2.99
CA SER A 7 11.65 17.64 -4.01
C SER A 7 11.55 16.25 -3.39
N HIS A 8 10.48 15.53 -3.71
CA HIS A 8 10.36 14.13 -3.32
C HIS A 8 11.53 13.34 -3.90
N THR A 9 12.13 12.48 -3.07
CA THR A 9 13.17 11.58 -3.55
C THR A 9 12.58 10.63 -4.61
N PRO A 10 13.40 10.07 -5.53
CA PRO A 10 12.92 9.09 -6.50
C PRO A 10 12.18 7.93 -5.84
N ASP A 11 12.65 7.46 -4.68
CA ASP A 11 12.01 6.39 -3.92
C ASP A 11 10.65 6.84 -3.35
N GLU A 12 10.52 8.05 -2.80
CA GLU A 12 9.22 8.57 -2.34
C GLU A 12 8.19 8.63 -3.47
N ASN A 13 8.62 9.06 -4.66
CA ASN A 13 7.75 9.08 -5.84
C ASN A 13 7.32 7.67 -6.26
N GLN A 14 8.22 6.69 -6.18
CA GLN A 14 7.89 5.29 -6.44
C GLN A 14 6.91 4.74 -5.42
N ILE A 15 7.12 4.98 -4.12
CA ILE A 15 6.19 4.58 -3.05
C ILE A 15 4.80 5.16 -3.30
N LYS A 16 4.74 6.46 -3.60
CA LYS A 16 3.48 7.15 -3.93
C LYS A 16 2.81 6.50 -5.14
N LYS A 17 3.57 6.20 -6.19
CA LYS A 17 3.04 5.55 -7.40
C LYS A 17 2.47 4.17 -7.10
N VAL A 18 3.22 3.31 -6.40
CA VAL A 18 2.78 1.95 -6.03
C VAL A 18 1.48 2.01 -5.23
N LEU A 19 1.39 2.94 -4.28
CA LEU A 19 0.20 3.10 -3.47
C LEU A 19 -1.01 3.55 -4.27
N LEU A 20 -0.84 4.55 -5.14
CA LEU A 20 -1.91 5.03 -6.02
C LEU A 20 -2.37 3.93 -6.98
N ASP A 21 -1.45 3.23 -7.64
CA ASP A 21 -1.80 2.15 -8.56
C ASP A 21 -2.54 0.99 -7.84
N PHE A 22 -2.19 0.71 -6.59
CA PHE A 22 -2.90 -0.30 -5.77
C PHE A 22 -4.34 0.13 -5.48
N TYR A 23 -4.56 1.39 -5.09
CA TYR A 23 -5.91 1.90 -4.85
C TYR A 23 -6.72 2.01 -6.15
N ASP A 24 -6.10 2.37 -7.27
CA ASP A 24 -6.75 2.34 -8.58
C ASP A 24 -7.21 0.92 -8.95
N ALA A 25 -6.36 -0.09 -8.71
CA ALA A 25 -6.73 -1.48 -8.91
C ALA A 25 -7.90 -1.90 -7.99
N TYR A 26 -7.90 -1.44 -6.74
CA TYR A 26 -9.01 -1.66 -5.82
C TYR A 26 -10.33 -1.04 -6.33
N TYR A 27 -10.30 0.21 -6.78
CA TYR A 27 -11.49 0.89 -7.31
C TYR A 27 -12.03 0.25 -8.60
N MET A 28 -11.16 -0.38 -9.38
CA MET A 28 -11.53 -1.15 -10.57
C MET A 28 -11.92 -2.60 -10.26
N ALA A 29 -11.91 -3.02 -9.00
CA ALA A 29 -12.09 -4.40 -8.56
C ALA A 29 -11.10 -5.39 -9.23
N ASP A 30 -9.91 -4.92 -9.66
CA ASP A 30 -8.86 -5.74 -10.26
C ASP A 30 -8.00 -6.39 -9.17
N ARG A 31 -8.54 -7.48 -8.60
CA ARG A 31 -7.92 -8.19 -7.48
C ARG A 31 -6.58 -8.84 -7.84
N ILE A 32 -6.38 -9.25 -9.09
CA ILE A 32 -5.10 -9.81 -9.55
C ILE A 32 -4.03 -8.72 -9.51
N LYS A 33 -4.35 -7.54 -10.02
CA LYS A 33 -3.45 -6.39 -10.00
C LYS A 33 -3.18 -5.90 -8.57
N MET A 34 -4.20 -5.85 -7.70
CA MET A 34 -4.01 -5.57 -6.27
C MET A 34 -2.99 -6.54 -5.66
N PHE A 35 -3.17 -7.85 -5.87
CA PHE A 35 -2.27 -8.88 -5.33
C PHE A 35 -0.83 -8.71 -5.81
N SER A 36 -0.63 -8.29 -7.06
CA SER A 36 0.70 -8.06 -7.64
C SER A 36 1.52 -6.94 -6.95
N TYR A 37 0.86 -6.01 -6.26
CA TYR A 37 1.53 -4.95 -5.50
C TYR A 37 1.92 -5.37 -4.08
N LEU A 38 1.41 -6.51 -3.59
CA LEU A 38 1.74 -7.03 -2.27
C LEU A 38 3.12 -7.70 -2.27
N ASN A 39 3.81 -7.67 -1.14
CA ASN A 39 5.14 -8.23 -0.98
C ASN A 39 5.14 -9.77 -1.04
N GLN A 40 6.29 -10.34 -1.40
CA GLN A 40 6.45 -11.79 -1.59
C GLN A 40 6.06 -12.58 -0.34
N SER A 41 6.43 -12.10 0.85
CA SER A 41 6.06 -12.77 2.11
C SER A 41 4.55 -12.91 2.31
N PHE A 42 3.74 -11.97 1.81
CA PHE A 42 2.29 -12.09 1.85
C PHE A 42 1.81 -13.07 0.77
N GLN A 43 2.34 -12.97 -0.44
CA GLN A 43 1.99 -13.85 -1.56
C GLN A 43 2.36 -15.33 -1.31
N ASP A 44 3.42 -15.59 -0.56
CA ASP A 44 3.82 -16.94 -0.13
C ASP A 44 2.86 -17.50 0.94
N SER A 45 2.35 -16.63 1.81
CA SER A 45 1.43 -17.02 2.87
C SER A 45 0.00 -17.23 2.38
N ILE A 46 -0.39 -16.56 1.29
CA ILE A 46 -1.74 -16.57 0.74
C ILE A 46 -1.62 -16.68 -0.77
N SER A 47 -1.94 -17.86 -1.32
CA SER A 47 -1.95 -18.04 -2.77
C SER A 47 -2.95 -17.10 -3.45
N LEU A 48 -2.69 -16.75 -4.72
CA LEU A 48 -3.59 -15.91 -5.50
C LEU A 48 -5.03 -16.46 -5.50
N ASN A 49 -5.21 -17.77 -5.65
CA ASN A 49 -6.54 -18.39 -5.62
C ASN A 49 -7.25 -18.18 -4.27
N CYS A 50 -6.51 -18.32 -3.15
CA CYS A 50 -7.06 -18.04 -1.82
C CYS A 50 -7.45 -16.56 -1.69
N PHE A 51 -6.57 -15.65 -2.14
CA PHE A 51 -6.87 -14.22 -2.17
C PHE A 51 -8.18 -13.95 -2.94
N LEU A 52 -8.32 -14.50 -4.16
CA LEU A 52 -9.47 -14.23 -5.03
C LEU A 52 -10.81 -14.80 -4.54
N ILE A 53 -10.80 -15.90 -3.80
CA ILE A 53 -12.04 -16.65 -3.48
C ILE A 53 -12.44 -16.49 -2.00
N HIS A 54 -11.48 -16.34 -1.10
CA HIS A 54 -11.77 -16.32 0.34
C HIS A 54 -12.30 -14.94 0.77
N SER A 55 -13.43 -14.93 1.47
CA SER A 55 -14.12 -13.72 1.93
C SER A 55 -13.29 -12.88 2.91
N ASP A 56 -12.28 -13.47 3.54
CA ASP A 56 -11.36 -12.73 4.41
C ASP A 56 -10.51 -11.68 3.67
N PHE A 57 -10.44 -11.77 2.34
CA PHE A 57 -9.76 -10.79 1.48
C PHE A 57 -10.72 -9.89 0.69
N ASP A 58 -12.03 -10.07 0.88
CA ASP A 58 -13.08 -9.17 0.38
C ASP A 58 -13.34 -8.06 1.41
N ILE A 59 -12.27 -7.36 1.79
CA ILE A 59 -12.34 -6.32 2.81
C ILE A 59 -12.34 -4.93 2.19
N ASP A 60 -13.04 -4.01 2.85
CA ASP A 60 -12.93 -2.59 2.58
C ASP A 60 -11.55 -2.07 3.01
N VAL A 61 -10.70 -1.75 2.04
CA VAL A 61 -9.40 -1.09 2.25
C VAL A 61 -9.52 0.44 2.30
N GLY A 62 -10.75 0.96 2.18
CA GLY A 62 -11.14 2.36 2.25
C GLY A 62 -10.85 3.13 0.97
N ILE A 63 -11.19 4.42 1.01
CA ILE A 63 -10.88 5.40 -0.04
C ILE A 63 -9.65 6.19 0.40
N LEU A 64 -8.58 6.11 -0.37
CA LEU A 64 -7.39 6.92 -0.14
C LEU A 64 -7.70 8.40 -0.40
N ILE A 65 -7.69 9.22 0.64
CA ILE A 65 -7.93 10.67 0.54
C ILE A 65 -6.62 11.41 0.33
N GLU A 66 -5.59 11.05 1.10
CA GLU A 66 -4.33 11.79 1.12
C GLU A 66 -3.16 10.88 1.52
N ILE A 67 -2.01 11.07 0.86
CA ILE A 67 -0.71 10.55 1.30
C ILE A 67 0.05 11.73 1.91
N ARG A 68 0.21 11.74 3.24
CA ARG A 68 0.71 12.89 4.00
C ARG A 68 2.22 12.90 4.11
N ARG A 69 2.81 11.76 4.49
CA ARG A 69 4.24 11.61 4.72
C ARG A 69 4.70 10.26 4.22
N ILE A 70 5.87 10.25 3.59
CA ILE A 70 6.58 9.04 3.21
C ILE A 70 7.95 9.09 3.88
N HIS A 71 8.33 8.00 4.53
CA HIS A 71 9.65 7.80 5.13
C HIS A 71 10.31 6.58 4.49
N VAL A 72 11.49 6.76 3.91
CA VAL A 72 12.21 5.71 3.18
C VAL A 72 13.53 5.40 3.88
N GLU A 73 13.76 4.13 4.20
CA GLU A 73 15.02 3.60 4.70
C GLU A 73 15.58 2.59 3.69
N ARG A 74 16.13 3.10 2.58
CA ARG A 74 16.58 2.26 1.45
C ARG A 74 17.61 1.21 1.85
N GLN A 75 18.56 1.54 2.73
CA GLN A 75 19.56 0.58 3.25
C GLN A 75 18.91 -0.60 3.96
N LYS A 76 17.75 -0.39 4.61
CA LYS A 76 16.94 -1.42 5.26
C LYS A 76 15.87 -2.00 4.34
N LYS A 77 15.83 -1.60 3.06
CA LYS A 77 14.85 -2.04 2.06
C LYS A 77 13.40 -1.85 2.53
N PHE A 78 13.13 -0.74 3.22
CA PHE A 78 11.87 -0.51 3.92
C PHE A 78 11.39 0.93 3.74
N ALA A 79 10.07 1.13 3.71
CA ALA A 79 9.46 2.45 3.75
C ALA A 79 8.09 2.43 4.44
N LEU A 80 7.64 3.60 4.89
CA LEU A 80 6.34 3.83 5.51
C LEU A 80 5.64 4.99 4.82
N ALA A 81 4.35 4.83 4.55
CA ALA A 81 3.47 5.91 4.11
C ALA A 81 2.37 6.16 5.14
N GLU A 82 2.31 7.38 5.66
CA GLU A 82 1.22 7.88 6.48
C GLU A 82 0.11 8.43 5.58
N CYS A 83 -1.07 7.84 5.67
CA CYS A 83 -2.20 8.12 4.79
C CYS A 83 -3.45 8.48 5.59
N LEU A 84 -4.28 9.35 5.02
CA LEU A 84 -5.66 9.53 5.46
C LEU A 84 -6.56 8.69 4.55
N VAL A 85 -7.28 7.74 5.14
CA VAL A 85 -8.17 6.83 4.43
C VAL A 85 -9.58 7.01 4.97
N ASP A 86 -10.56 7.16 4.08
CA ASP A 86 -11.97 7.21 4.43
C ASP A 86 -12.58 5.81 4.38
N PHE A 87 -13.15 5.38 5.49
CA PHE A 87 -13.91 4.13 5.58
C PHE A 87 -15.37 4.49 5.80
N GLU A 88 -16.30 3.53 5.62
CA GLU A 88 -17.72 3.77 5.90
C GLU A 88 -18.00 4.34 7.32
N ARG A 89 -17.12 4.04 8.28
CA ARG A 89 -17.22 4.48 9.68
C ARG A 89 -16.46 5.79 9.97
N GLY A 90 -15.96 6.45 8.93
CA GLY A 90 -15.24 7.71 8.98
C GLY A 90 -13.77 7.62 8.61
N LYS A 91 -13.12 8.79 8.61
CA LYS A 91 -11.73 8.96 8.22
C LYS A 91 -10.78 8.49 9.31
N LYS A 92 -9.75 7.76 8.89
CA LYS A 92 -8.74 7.21 9.79
C LYS A 92 -7.34 7.39 9.22
N GLU A 93 -6.42 7.77 10.10
CA GLU A 93 -4.99 7.75 9.80
C GLU A 93 -4.48 6.32 9.79
N THR A 94 -3.84 5.95 8.68
CA THR A 94 -3.33 4.60 8.44
C THR A 94 -1.87 4.66 8.01
N VAL A 95 -1.06 3.79 8.60
CA VAL A 95 0.32 3.58 8.18
C VAL A 95 0.40 2.32 7.35
N ILE A 96 0.83 2.47 6.10
CA ILE A 96 1.07 1.40 5.14
C ILE A 96 2.58 1.21 5.02
N ALA A 97 3.02 -0.04 5.19
CA ALA A 97 4.42 -0.39 5.14
C ALA A 97 4.79 -0.94 3.77
N PHE A 98 6.04 -0.74 3.36
CA PHE A 98 6.57 -1.19 2.08
C PHE A 98 7.92 -1.88 2.26
N LYS A 99 8.21 -2.79 1.35
CA LYS A 99 9.48 -3.50 1.27
C LYS A 99 10.03 -3.44 -0.15
N LEU A 100 11.34 -3.26 -0.28
CA LEU A 100 12.03 -3.25 -1.57
C LEU A 100 12.43 -4.69 -1.93
N GLU A 101 11.84 -5.22 -2.99
CA GLU A 101 12.03 -6.59 -3.47
C GLU A 101 12.29 -6.54 -4.99
N ASP A 102 13.39 -7.13 -5.45
CA ASP A 102 13.83 -7.10 -6.85
C ASP A 102 13.78 -5.69 -7.49
N GLU A 103 14.35 -4.71 -6.79
CA GLU A 103 14.37 -3.29 -7.18
C GLU A 103 12.98 -2.62 -7.30
N MET A 104 11.92 -3.28 -6.84
CA MET A 104 10.55 -2.75 -6.82
C MET A 104 10.03 -2.62 -5.39
N TRP A 105 9.41 -1.48 -5.09
CA TRP A 105 8.69 -1.33 -3.84
C TRP A 105 7.37 -2.10 -3.89
N LYS A 106 7.12 -2.91 -2.85
CA LYS A 106 5.89 -3.68 -2.65
C LYS A 106 5.24 -3.30 -1.33
N ILE A 107 3.92 -3.29 -1.29
CA ILE A 107 3.14 -3.06 -0.08
C ILE A 107 3.26 -4.30 0.80
N ASP A 108 3.59 -4.13 2.08
CA ASP A 108 3.42 -5.19 3.07
C ASP A 108 1.92 -5.46 3.23
N GLY A 109 1.45 -6.59 2.70
CA GLY A 109 0.02 -6.91 2.72
C GLY A 109 -0.53 -6.98 4.14
N ARG A 110 0.28 -7.37 5.15
CA ARG A 110 -0.17 -7.37 6.55
C ARG A 110 -0.49 -5.97 7.07
N SER A 111 0.13 -4.94 6.49
CA SER A 111 -0.14 -3.55 6.86
C SER A 111 -1.49 -3.03 6.36
N VAL A 112 -2.05 -3.66 5.32
CA VAL A 112 -3.36 -3.37 4.74
C VAL A 112 -4.43 -4.30 5.35
N TYR A 113 -4.15 -5.61 5.42
CA TYR A 113 -5.08 -6.65 5.88
C TYR A 113 -4.94 -6.94 7.39
N LYS A 114 -4.64 -5.93 8.22
CA LYS A 114 -4.25 -6.00 9.66
C LYS A 114 -5.16 -6.80 10.61
N ARG A 115 -6.34 -7.27 10.19
CA ARG A 115 -7.39 -7.79 11.09
C ARG A 115 -7.59 -9.31 11.11
N LYS A 116 -6.93 -10.10 10.27
CA LYS A 116 -7.26 -11.55 10.16
C LYS A 116 -6.10 -12.52 9.83
N LEU A 117 -4.84 -12.10 9.99
CA LEU A 117 -3.69 -13.02 9.95
C LEU A 117 -3.08 -13.21 11.33
#